data_AF-B9M555-F1
#
_entry.id   AF-B9M555-F1
#
_cell.length_a   1.000
_cell.length_b   1.000
_cell.length_c   1.000
_cell.angle_alpha   90.00
_cell.angle_beta   90.00
_cell.angle_gamma   90.00
#
_symmetry.space_group_name_H-M   'P 1'
#
loop_
_entity.id
_entity.type
_entity.pdbx_description
1 polymer ?
#
loop_
_entity_poly.entity_id
_entity_poly.type
_entity_poly.pdbx_seq_one_letter_code
_entity_poly.pdbx_strand_id
1 'polypeptide(L)'
;MGDNLYPARESNPKGFFEDPFINGINEEILERMCFGAVESIKRKLSGIRLTDGQRWLEKIPLDARLPSSMALTEKILTAVNKAPFCYKDPRFSYTLPIWRPYLQNTVFICVFREPTVTAQSIIKECSAMEYLKSVKMSFKYALEIWFHIYNHILTTHIHEGEWLFLHYDQVLSFDGASRIEAIAESATDKSFPEEQFKRSSSTLECPSKHRKMYAQLCELARYQPSY
;
A
#
# COMPACT_ATOMS: atom_id res chain seq x y z
N MET A 1 3.67 -14.61 6.42
CA MET A 1 2.60 -13.78 5.80
C MET A 1 1.36 -14.65 5.64
N GLY A 2 0.21 -14.10 5.24
CA GLY A 2 -1.08 -14.82 5.23
C GLY A 2 -1.07 -16.23 4.61
N ASP A 3 -2.12 -17.01 4.87
CA ASP A 3 -2.15 -18.45 4.62
C ASP A 3 -2.25 -18.79 3.12
N ASN A 4 -2.79 -17.88 2.31
CA ASN A 4 -3.06 -18.10 0.88
C ASN A 4 -2.54 -16.94 0.02
N LEU A 5 -1.23 -16.84 -0.13
CA LEU A 5 -0.61 -15.80 -0.95
C LEU A 5 -0.99 -15.92 -2.44
N TYR A 6 -1.19 -14.80 -3.16
CA TYR A 6 -1.43 -14.87 -4.61
C TYR A 6 -0.21 -15.45 -5.35
N PRO A 7 -0.43 -16.30 -6.36
CA PRO A 7 0.64 -16.97 -7.09
C PRO A 7 1.50 -16.00 -7.90
N ALA A 8 2.70 -16.47 -8.27
CA ALA A 8 3.60 -15.78 -9.18
C ALA A 8 2.98 -15.48 -10.55
N ARG A 9 3.36 -14.35 -11.14
CA ARG A 9 3.01 -13.98 -12.53
C ARG A 9 4.10 -13.12 -13.16
N GLU A 10 3.99 -12.83 -14.45
CA GLU A 10 5.03 -12.11 -15.21
C GLU A 10 5.41 -10.75 -14.58
N SER A 11 4.45 -10.00 -14.03
CA SER A 11 4.72 -8.73 -13.35
C SER A 11 5.34 -8.88 -11.94
N ASN A 12 5.24 -10.06 -11.33
CA ASN A 12 5.85 -10.39 -10.05
C ASN A 12 6.18 -11.90 -9.97
N PRO A 13 7.37 -12.31 -10.43
CA PRO A 13 7.75 -13.72 -10.61
C PRO A 13 7.81 -14.56 -9.33
N LYS A 14 7.77 -13.92 -8.14
CA LYS A 14 7.81 -14.62 -6.84
C LYS A 14 6.45 -14.70 -6.14
N GLY A 15 5.38 -14.21 -6.78
CA GLY A 15 4.05 -14.14 -6.16
C GLY A 15 3.89 -12.92 -5.27
N PHE A 16 2.67 -12.70 -4.78
CA PHE A 16 2.38 -11.53 -3.96
C PHE A 16 2.34 -11.91 -2.49
N PHE A 17 2.80 -10.97 -1.67
CA PHE A 17 2.69 -11.04 -0.23
C PHE A 17 1.28 -10.74 0.32
N GLU A 18 0.29 -10.66 -0.57
CA GLU A 18 -1.10 -10.32 -0.25
C GLU A 18 -1.94 -11.59 -0.10
N ASP A 19 -2.82 -11.59 0.88
CA ASP A 19 -3.77 -12.66 1.16
C ASP A 19 -5.18 -12.23 0.69
N PRO A 20 -5.88 -13.00 -0.16
CA PRO A 20 -7.23 -12.69 -0.64
C PRO A 20 -8.25 -12.43 0.47
N PHE A 21 -8.12 -13.09 1.63
CA PHE A 21 -9.01 -12.87 2.77
C PHE A 21 -8.82 -11.45 3.34
N ILE A 22 -7.58 -11.05 3.55
CA ILE A 22 -7.23 -9.71 4.03
C ILE A 22 -7.63 -8.65 2.99
N ASN A 23 -7.34 -8.93 1.72
CA ASN A 23 -7.72 -8.08 0.60
C ASN A 23 -9.25 -7.90 0.51
N GLY A 24 -10.02 -8.97 0.77
CA GLY A 24 -11.48 -8.94 0.79
C GLY A 24 -12.03 -8.09 1.93
N ILE A 25 -11.44 -8.16 3.13
CA ILE A 25 -11.83 -7.29 4.26
C ILE A 25 -11.60 -5.82 3.90
N ASN A 26 -10.43 -5.48 3.35
CA ASN A 26 -10.13 -4.11 2.96
C ASN A 26 -11.02 -3.63 1.81
N GLU A 27 -11.34 -4.48 0.84
CA GLU A 27 -12.29 -4.17 -0.23
C GLU A 27 -13.68 -3.86 0.32
N GLU A 28 -14.17 -4.66 1.27
CA GLU A 28 -15.47 -4.48 1.90
C GLU A 28 -15.56 -3.20 2.75
N ILE A 29 -14.47 -2.83 3.45
CA ILE A 29 -14.38 -1.54 4.17
C ILE A 29 -14.51 -0.38 3.18
N LEU A 30 -13.75 -0.43 2.07
CA LEU A 30 -13.73 0.64 1.08
C LEU A 30 -15.02 0.72 0.26
N GLU A 31 -15.68 -0.41 0.00
CA GLU A 31 -16.97 -0.45 -0.67
C GLU A 31 -18.05 0.34 0.08
N ARG A 32 -18.06 0.22 1.41
CA ARG A 32 -19.08 0.86 2.25
C ARG A 32 -18.73 2.32 2.60
N MET A 33 -17.55 2.79 2.23
CA MET A 33 -17.09 4.12 2.57
C MET A 33 -17.99 5.22 1.97
N CYS A 34 -18.30 6.20 2.80
CA CYS A 34 -19.10 7.35 2.41
C CYS A 34 -18.20 8.56 2.11
N PHE A 35 -18.37 9.13 0.92
CA PHE A 35 -17.73 10.38 0.54
C PHE A 35 -18.68 11.56 0.79
N GLY A 36 -18.13 12.72 1.17
CA GLY A 36 -18.88 13.97 1.15
C GLY A 36 -19.41 14.31 -0.26
N ALA A 37 -20.40 15.19 -0.34
CA ALA A 37 -21.04 15.55 -1.61
C ALA A 37 -20.04 16.07 -2.66
N VAL A 38 -19.09 16.91 -2.24
CA VAL A 38 -18.04 17.47 -3.11
C VAL A 38 -17.14 16.38 -3.69
N GLU A 39 -16.68 15.45 -2.86
CA GLU A 39 -15.78 14.38 -3.30
C GLU A 39 -16.51 13.37 -4.20
N SER A 40 -17.78 13.11 -3.92
CA SER A 40 -18.64 12.30 -4.79
C SER A 40 -18.75 12.88 -6.20
N ILE A 41 -18.83 14.21 -6.33
CA ILE A 41 -18.83 14.90 -7.63
C ILE A 41 -17.45 14.79 -8.31
N LYS A 42 -16.36 15.06 -7.58
CA LYS A 42 -14.99 14.95 -8.13
C LYS A 42 -14.69 13.54 -8.64
N ARG A 43 -15.10 12.50 -7.92
CA ARG A 43 -14.97 11.10 -8.35
C ARG A 43 -15.71 10.87 -9.66
N LYS A 44 -16.97 11.31 -9.78
CA LYS A 44 -17.75 11.22 -11.03
C LYS A 44 -17.05 11.94 -12.19
N LEU A 45 -16.50 13.13 -11.97
CA LEU A 45 -15.79 13.91 -12.98
C LEU A 45 -14.43 13.31 -13.38
N SER A 46 -13.79 12.54 -12.49
CA SER A 46 -12.51 11.89 -12.78
C SER A 46 -12.61 10.82 -13.87
N GLY A 47 -13.82 10.35 -14.17
CA GLY A 47 -14.07 9.34 -15.20
C GLY A 47 -13.62 7.92 -14.84
N ILE A 48 -12.94 7.74 -13.70
CA ILE A 48 -12.54 6.43 -13.20
C ILE A 48 -13.68 5.83 -12.37
N ARG A 49 -14.16 4.66 -12.80
CA ARG A 49 -15.14 3.85 -12.06
C ARG A 49 -14.45 2.56 -11.65
N LEU A 50 -14.22 2.42 -10.34
CA LEU A 50 -13.63 1.22 -9.78
C LEU A 50 -14.74 0.26 -9.37
N THR A 51 -14.56 -1.02 -9.70
CA THR A 51 -15.45 -2.12 -9.31
C THR A 51 -14.79 -2.99 -8.24
N ASP A 52 -15.46 -4.09 -7.87
CA ASP A 52 -14.91 -5.10 -6.99
C ASP A 52 -13.50 -5.55 -7.41
N GLY A 53 -12.59 -5.61 -6.44
CA GLY A 53 -11.18 -5.94 -6.60
C GLY A 53 -10.30 -4.81 -7.14
N GLN A 54 -10.86 -3.63 -7.46
CA GLN A 54 -10.12 -2.51 -8.04
C GLN A 54 -9.88 -1.35 -7.06
N ARG A 55 -10.47 -1.37 -5.85
CA ARG A 55 -10.43 -0.22 -4.92
C ARG A 55 -9.05 0.04 -4.29
N TRP A 56 -8.06 -0.81 -4.54
CA TRP A 56 -6.66 -0.49 -4.27
C TRP A 56 -6.14 0.68 -5.13
N LEU A 57 -6.85 1.04 -6.20
CA LEU A 57 -6.60 2.22 -7.03
C LEU A 57 -7.39 3.46 -6.60
N GLU A 58 -8.08 3.40 -5.46
CA GLU A 58 -8.92 4.51 -4.98
C GLU A 58 -8.06 5.64 -4.37
N LYS A 59 -8.49 6.88 -4.60
CA LYS A 59 -7.91 8.07 -3.96
C LYS A 59 -8.85 8.54 -2.85
N ILE A 60 -8.46 8.28 -1.62
CA ILE A 60 -9.32 8.53 -0.46
C ILE A 60 -8.87 9.83 0.22
N PRO A 61 -9.74 10.84 0.41
CA PRO A 61 -9.35 12.04 1.14
C PRO A 61 -9.20 11.76 2.64
N LEU A 62 -8.49 12.63 3.36
CA LEU A 62 -8.21 12.44 4.80
C LEU A 62 -9.47 12.47 5.67
N ASP A 63 -10.52 13.17 5.24
CA ASP A 63 -11.79 13.34 5.96
C ASP A 63 -12.85 12.27 5.62
N ALA A 64 -12.48 11.26 4.83
CA ALA A 64 -13.37 10.16 4.50
C ALA A 64 -13.78 9.37 5.75
N ARG A 65 -15.06 9.01 5.83
CA ARG A 65 -15.61 8.25 6.96
C ARG A 65 -15.67 6.77 6.60
N LEU A 66 -14.95 5.98 7.39
CA LEU A 66 -14.94 4.52 7.25
C LEU A 66 -16.01 3.92 8.15
N PRO A 67 -16.95 3.15 7.60
CA PRO A 67 -17.92 2.44 8.42
C PRO A 67 -17.29 1.22 9.06
N SER A 68 -17.72 0.92 10.29
CA SER A 68 -17.48 -0.36 10.95
C SER A 68 -18.81 -1.13 11.05
N SER A 69 -18.74 -2.45 11.03
CA SER A 69 -19.88 -3.35 11.26
C SER A 69 -19.43 -4.56 12.07
N MET A 70 -20.36 -5.20 12.79
CA MET A 70 -20.04 -6.43 13.55
C MET A 70 -19.44 -7.52 12.64
N ALA A 71 -19.96 -7.67 11.43
CA ALA A 71 -19.43 -8.64 10.46
C ALA A 71 -17.98 -8.34 10.03
N LEU A 72 -17.61 -7.06 9.86
CA LEU A 72 -16.23 -6.66 9.60
C LEU A 72 -15.34 -6.94 10.82
N THR A 73 -15.82 -6.61 12.01
CA THR A 73 -15.13 -6.88 13.27
C THR A 73 -14.81 -8.37 13.43
N GLU A 74 -15.77 -9.26 13.18
CA GLU A 74 -15.58 -10.71 13.28
C GLU A 74 -14.51 -11.23 12.30
N LYS A 75 -14.51 -10.72 11.06
CA LYS A 75 -13.48 -11.07 10.07
C LYS A 75 -12.09 -10.58 10.50
N ILE A 76 -11.99 -9.36 11.02
CA ILE A 76 -10.72 -8.81 11.51
C ILE A 76 -10.21 -9.63 12.69
N LEU A 77 -11.06 -9.94 13.68
CA LEU A 77 -10.72 -10.80 14.81
C LEU A 77 -10.25 -12.19 14.35
N THR A 78 -10.91 -12.77 13.35
CA THR A 78 -10.50 -14.05 12.74
C THR A 78 -9.10 -13.98 12.15
N ALA A 79 -8.74 -12.87 11.49
CA ALA A 79 -7.39 -12.65 10.99
C ALA A 79 -6.39 -12.53 12.14
N VAL A 80 -6.58 -11.56 13.05
CA VAL A 80 -5.58 -11.21 14.06
C VAL A 80 -5.37 -12.30 15.12
N ASN A 81 -6.36 -13.17 15.35
CA ASN A 81 -6.24 -14.32 16.26
C ASN A 81 -5.26 -15.39 15.77
N LYS A 82 -4.81 -15.34 14.51
CA LYS A 82 -3.76 -16.22 13.96
C LYS A 82 -2.35 -15.64 14.20
N ALA A 83 -2.03 -15.31 15.44
CA ALA A 83 -0.72 -14.76 15.79
C ALA A 83 0.39 -15.85 15.78
N PRO A 84 1.62 -15.55 15.34
CA PRO A 84 2.03 -14.28 14.73
C PRO A 84 1.50 -14.14 13.30
N PHE A 85 1.06 -12.93 12.95
CA PHE A 85 0.60 -12.61 11.59
C PHE A 85 1.50 -11.58 10.91
N CYS A 86 1.47 -11.56 9.59
CA CYS A 86 2.06 -10.51 8.79
C CYS A 86 1.18 -10.32 7.55
N TYR A 87 0.55 -9.14 7.47
CA TYR A 87 -0.40 -8.81 6.42
C TYR A 87 0.10 -7.61 5.63
N LYS A 88 0.02 -7.72 4.32
CA LYS A 88 0.36 -6.63 3.39
C LYS A 88 -0.84 -6.34 2.52
N ASP A 89 -1.21 -5.07 2.44
CA ASP A 89 -2.18 -4.51 1.50
C ASP A 89 -1.97 -2.99 1.44
N PRO A 90 -1.79 -2.36 0.27
CA PRO A 90 -1.67 -0.91 0.19
C PRO A 90 -2.87 -0.15 0.79
N ARG A 91 -4.06 -0.76 0.80
CA ARG A 91 -5.30 -0.18 1.35
C ARG A 91 -5.26 -0.04 2.87
N PHE A 92 -4.35 -0.70 3.59
CA PHE A 92 -4.15 -0.42 5.02
C PHE A 92 -3.86 1.06 5.29
N SER A 93 -3.24 1.78 4.35
CA SER A 93 -3.08 3.24 4.44
C SER A 93 -4.40 3.96 4.71
N TYR A 94 -5.52 3.41 4.23
CA TYR A 94 -6.85 3.95 4.46
C TYR A 94 -7.60 3.18 5.55
N THR A 95 -7.55 1.85 5.54
CA THR A 95 -8.41 1.01 6.38
C THR A 95 -7.87 0.79 7.79
N LEU A 96 -6.60 1.11 8.07
CA LEU A 96 -5.97 0.89 9.38
C LEU A 96 -6.79 1.38 10.58
N PRO A 97 -7.52 2.52 10.55
CA PRO A 97 -8.38 2.93 11.67
C PRO A 97 -9.43 1.89 12.08
N ILE A 98 -9.91 1.07 11.15
CA ILE A 98 -10.88 -0.01 11.42
C ILE A 98 -10.18 -1.23 12.02
N TRP A 99 -8.93 -1.51 11.64
CA TRP A 99 -8.15 -2.64 12.15
C TRP A 99 -7.56 -2.38 13.54
N ARG A 100 -7.08 -1.16 13.76
CA ARG A 100 -6.26 -0.73 14.89
C ARG A 100 -6.81 -1.11 16.28
N PRO A 101 -8.12 -1.03 16.57
CA PRO A 101 -8.66 -1.46 17.87
C PRO A 101 -8.45 -2.94 18.21
N TYR A 102 -8.15 -3.78 17.20
CA TYR A 102 -8.00 -5.22 17.33
C TYR A 102 -6.54 -5.68 17.24
N LEU A 103 -5.60 -4.76 16.96
CA LEU A 103 -4.19 -5.07 16.84
C LEU A 103 -3.54 -5.06 18.23
N GLN A 104 -2.72 -6.07 18.53
CA GLN A 104 -1.94 -6.18 19.76
C GLN A 104 -0.49 -6.45 19.39
N ASN A 105 0.44 -5.77 20.07
CA ASN A 105 1.89 -5.93 19.87
C ASN A 105 2.29 -5.95 18.38
N THR A 106 1.67 -5.07 17.59
CA THR A 106 1.82 -5.03 16.14
C THR A 106 2.70 -3.85 15.74
N VAL A 107 3.69 -4.12 14.90
CA VAL A 107 4.56 -3.11 14.29
C VAL A 107 4.14 -2.85 12.85
N PHE A 108 4.41 -1.66 12.34
CA PHE A 108 4.01 -1.23 11.00
C PHE A 108 5.23 -1.00 10.12
N ILE A 109 5.27 -1.64 8.96
CA ILE A 109 6.34 -1.47 7.97
C ILE A 109 5.78 -0.69 6.78
N CYS A 110 6.22 0.55 6.61
CA CYS A 110 5.88 1.41 5.48
C CYS A 110 6.94 1.29 4.38
N VAL A 111 6.66 0.48 3.37
CA VAL A 111 7.49 0.38 2.17
C VAL A 111 7.05 1.41 1.14
N PHE A 112 8.01 2.14 0.60
CA PHE A 112 7.76 3.11 -0.47
C PHE A 112 8.83 3.07 -1.56
N ARG A 113 8.47 3.61 -2.71
CA ARG A 113 9.33 3.74 -3.88
C ARG A 113 9.10 5.10 -4.52
N GLU A 114 10.06 5.54 -5.31
CA GLU A 114 9.97 6.77 -6.09
C GLU A 114 8.61 6.89 -6.82
N PRO A 115 7.91 8.03 -6.68
CA PRO A 115 6.52 8.18 -7.12
C PRO A 115 6.29 7.96 -8.62
N THR A 116 7.19 8.43 -9.49
CA THR A 116 7.02 8.27 -10.93
C THR A 116 7.23 6.82 -11.38
N VAL A 117 8.17 6.10 -10.76
CA VAL A 117 8.36 4.66 -10.96
C VAL A 117 7.13 3.88 -10.51
N THR A 118 6.58 4.19 -9.35
CA THR A 118 5.34 3.54 -8.88
C THR A 118 4.16 3.85 -9.81
N ALA A 119 4.01 5.11 -10.24
CA ALA A 119 2.94 5.49 -11.15
C ALA A 119 3.01 4.77 -12.50
N GLN A 120 4.21 4.61 -13.06
CA GLN A 120 4.43 3.80 -14.27
C GLN A 120 4.06 2.32 -14.04
N SER A 121 4.44 1.76 -12.88
CA SER A 121 4.09 0.38 -12.52
C SER A 121 2.57 0.17 -12.44
N ILE A 122 1.83 1.12 -11.86
CA ILE A 122 0.37 1.07 -11.77
C ILE A 122 -0.25 1.08 -13.18
N ILE A 123 0.20 1.96 -14.07
CA ILE A 123 -0.30 2.02 -15.45
C ILE A 123 -0.05 0.70 -16.18
N LYS A 124 1.17 0.16 -16.06
CA LYS A 124 1.55 -1.11 -16.68
C LYS A 124 0.63 -2.23 -16.19
N GLU A 125 0.40 -2.32 -14.89
CA GLU A 125 -0.48 -3.33 -14.30
C GLU A 125 -1.93 -3.19 -14.80
N CYS A 126 -2.48 -1.96 -14.85
CA CYS A 126 -3.82 -1.72 -15.39
C CYS A 126 -3.96 -2.13 -16.86
N SER A 127 -2.90 -1.99 -17.65
CA SER A 127 -2.91 -2.41 -19.06
C SER A 127 -2.75 -3.92 -19.27
N ALA A 128 -2.08 -4.61 -18.33
CA ALA A 128 -1.75 -6.02 -18.46
C ALA A 128 -2.84 -6.95 -17.90
N MET A 129 -3.53 -6.52 -16.83
CA MET A 129 -4.45 -7.40 -16.09
C MET A 129 -5.88 -7.28 -16.62
N GLU A 130 -6.51 -8.42 -16.95
CA GLU A 130 -7.87 -8.48 -17.49
C GLU A 130 -8.89 -7.73 -16.62
N TYR A 131 -8.86 -7.99 -15.30
CA TYR A 131 -9.78 -7.37 -14.35
C TYR A 131 -9.58 -5.86 -14.19
N LEU A 132 -8.50 -5.27 -14.75
CA LEU A 132 -8.23 -3.84 -14.70
C LEU A 132 -8.41 -3.14 -16.05
N LYS A 133 -8.72 -3.85 -17.14
CA LYS A 133 -8.87 -3.27 -18.48
C LYS A 133 -9.94 -2.18 -18.57
N SER A 134 -10.94 -2.21 -17.69
CA SER A 134 -11.98 -1.18 -17.59
C SER A 134 -11.47 0.13 -16.97
N VAL A 135 -10.34 0.11 -16.28
CA VAL A 135 -9.76 1.26 -15.59
C VAL A 135 -8.89 2.06 -16.55
N LYS A 136 -9.40 3.22 -16.99
CA LYS A 136 -8.64 4.19 -17.80
C LYS A 136 -7.63 4.95 -16.94
N MET A 137 -6.54 4.27 -16.60
CA MET A 137 -5.48 4.83 -15.75
C MET A 137 -4.61 5.83 -16.52
N SER A 138 -4.35 6.99 -15.90
CA SER A 138 -3.40 7.97 -16.40
C SER A 138 -2.25 8.15 -15.42
N PHE A 139 -1.10 8.61 -15.90
CA PHE A 139 0.07 8.89 -15.06
C PHE A 139 -0.24 9.88 -13.94
N LYS A 140 -0.96 10.96 -14.26
CA LYS A 140 -1.42 11.93 -13.27
C LYS A 140 -2.28 11.27 -12.19
N TYR A 141 -3.23 10.40 -12.57
CA TYR A 141 -4.07 9.72 -11.59
C TYR A 141 -3.26 8.75 -10.72
N ALA A 142 -2.35 7.98 -11.32
CA ALA A 142 -1.48 7.04 -10.61
C ALA A 142 -0.55 7.73 -9.59
N LEU A 143 -0.02 8.91 -9.94
CA LEU A 143 0.73 9.75 -8.99
C LEU A 143 -0.14 10.20 -7.80
N GLU A 144 -1.39 10.57 -8.04
CA GLU A 144 -2.29 10.94 -6.95
C GLU A 144 -2.65 9.74 -6.06
N ILE A 145 -2.79 8.52 -6.60
CA ILE A 145 -2.95 7.31 -5.77
C ILE A 145 -1.77 7.18 -4.80
N TRP A 146 -0.53 7.26 -5.33
CA TRP A 146 0.69 7.22 -4.53
C TRP A 146 0.65 8.31 -3.44
N PHE A 147 0.31 9.55 -3.82
CA PHE A 147 0.26 10.67 -2.87
C PHE A 147 -0.77 10.42 -1.76
N HIS A 148 -1.98 9.99 -2.09
CA HIS A 148 -3.03 9.79 -1.11
C HIS A 148 -2.66 8.69 -0.10
N ILE A 149 -2.10 7.56 -0.55
CA ILE A 149 -1.65 6.46 0.31
C ILE A 149 -0.66 7.00 1.36
N TYR A 150 0.41 7.67 0.94
CA TYR A 150 1.43 8.13 1.87
C TYR A 150 1.00 9.37 2.66
N ASN A 151 0.10 10.21 2.13
CA ASN A 151 -0.47 11.32 2.87
C ASN A 151 -1.26 10.85 4.10
N HIS A 152 -2.05 9.77 3.97
CA HIS A 152 -2.74 9.15 5.10
C HIS A 152 -1.76 8.60 6.13
N ILE A 153 -0.70 7.94 5.70
CA ILE A 153 0.33 7.42 6.62
C ILE A 153 0.98 8.57 7.40
N LEU A 154 1.47 9.59 6.70
CA LEU A 154 2.24 10.69 7.30
C LEU A 154 1.40 11.67 8.12
N THR A 155 0.11 11.83 7.80
CA THR A 155 -0.77 12.80 8.48
C THR A 155 -1.58 12.16 9.60
N THR A 156 -1.99 10.90 9.43
CA THR A 156 -2.94 10.25 10.33
C THR A 156 -2.27 9.17 11.19
N HIS A 157 -1.47 8.30 10.59
CA HIS A 157 -1.11 7.03 11.24
C HIS A 157 0.26 7.03 11.93
N ILE A 158 1.22 7.82 11.43
CA ILE A 158 2.61 7.82 11.92
C ILE A 158 2.74 8.17 13.41
N HIS A 159 1.72 8.85 13.97
CA HIS A 159 1.71 9.30 15.36
C HIS A 159 1.30 8.22 16.35
N GLU A 160 0.90 7.04 15.89
CA GLU A 160 0.42 5.96 16.76
C GLU A 160 0.93 4.58 16.32
N GLY A 161 1.59 3.88 17.23
CA GLY A 161 2.24 2.59 17.01
C GLY A 161 3.71 2.73 16.63
N GLU A 162 4.39 1.59 16.47
CA GLU A 162 5.79 1.55 16.06
C GLU A 162 5.90 1.42 14.54
N TRP A 163 6.69 2.30 13.92
CA TRP A 163 6.79 2.39 12.46
C TRP A 163 8.23 2.23 11.98
N LEU A 164 8.43 1.35 11.00
CA LEU A 164 9.65 1.23 10.21
C LEU A 164 9.38 1.70 8.77
N PHE A 165 10.07 2.77 8.36
CA PHE A 165 10.07 3.24 6.98
C PHE A 165 11.24 2.63 6.21
N LEU A 166 10.94 2.08 5.03
CA LEU A 166 11.93 1.50 4.13
C LEU A 166 11.68 1.96 2.70
N HIS A 167 12.74 2.48 2.07
CA HIS A 167 12.75 2.58 0.62
C HIS A 167 12.80 1.17 0.01
N TYR A 168 12.17 0.96 -1.14
CA TYR A 168 12.11 -0.33 -1.82
C TYR A 168 13.51 -0.94 -2.03
N ASP A 169 14.50 -0.11 -2.38
CA ASP A 169 15.89 -0.55 -2.56
C ASP A 169 16.55 -1.01 -1.24
N GLN A 170 16.11 -0.47 -0.09
CA GLN A 170 16.56 -0.92 1.22
C GLN A 170 15.95 -2.27 1.59
N VAL A 171 14.69 -2.54 1.23
CA VAL A 171 14.03 -3.84 1.51
C VAL A 171 14.85 -5.01 0.96
N LEU A 172 15.52 -4.82 -0.17
CA LEU A 172 16.37 -5.82 -0.83
C LEU A 172 17.84 -5.79 -0.38
N SER A 173 18.17 -4.95 0.61
CA SER A 173 19.51 -4.83 1.15
C SER A 173 19.65 -5.60 2.46
N PHE A 174 20.89 -5.97 2.81
CA PHE A 174 21.17 -6.59 4.09
C PHE A 174 20.75 -5.69 5.27
N ASP A 175 20.99 -4.38 5.17
CA ASP A 175 20.58 -3.40 6.18
C ASP A 175 19.05 -3.40 6.39
N GLY A 176 18.27 -3.31 5.31
CA GLY A 176 16.82 -3.33 5.42
C GLY A 176 16.29 -4.65 5.97
N ALA A 177 16.84 -5.80 5.55
CA ALA A 177 16.50 -7.09 6.13
C ALA A 177 16.77 -7.14 7.63
N SER A 178 17.95 -6.71 8.09
CA SER A 178 18.28 -6.65 9.52
C SER A 178 17.37 -5.71 10.31
N ARG A 179 16.95 -4.57 9.73
CA ARG A 179 15.99 -3.65 10.37
C ARG A 179 14.60 -4.27 10.49
N ILE A 180 14.17 -5.05 9.50
CA ILE A 180 12.92 -5.82 9.56
C ILE A 180 13.03 -6.90 10.65
N GLU A 181 14.13 -7.66 10.71
CA GLU A 181 14.36 -8.68 11.73
C GLU A 181 14.28 -8.08 13.15
N ALA A 182 14.89 -6.91 13.33
CA ALA A 182 14.93 -6.22 14.61
C ALA A 182 13.54 -5.77 15.08
N ILE A 183 12.75 -5.13 14.20
CA ILE A 183 11.41 -4.63 14.58
C ILE A 183 10.36 -5.74 14.68
N ALA A 184 10.47 -6.78 13.86
CA ALA A 184 9.51 -7.89 13.84
C ALA A 184 9.84 -8.98 14.87
N GLU A 185 10.97 -8.87 15.57
CA GLU A 185 11.52 -9.89 16.49
C GLU A 185 11.51 -11.30 15.87
N SER A 186 11.79 -11.39 14.56
CA SER A 186 11.65 -12.61 13.77
C SER A 186 12.75 -12.72 12.73
N ALA A 187 13.19 -13.93 12.42
CA ALA A 187 14.22 -14.16 11.41
C ALA A 187 13.67 -13.94 10.00
N THR A 188 14.44 -13.27 9.14
CA THR A 188 14.10 -13.11 7.72
C THR A 188 14.79 -14.17 6.88
N ASP A 189 14.11 -14.62 5.82
CA ASP A 189 14.74 -15.46 4.81
C ASP A 189 15.63 -14.60 3.90
N LYS A 190 16.94 -14.75 4.08
CA LYS A 190 17.98 -13.98 3.37
C LYS A 190 18.23 -14.46 1.94
N SER A 191 17.55 -15.53 1.50
CA SER A 191 17.65 -16.04 0.12
C SER A 191 16.79 -15.26 -0.89
N PHE A 192 15.88 -14.41 -0.40
CA PHE A 192 14.90 -13.71 -1.24
C PHE A 192 15.44 -12.51 -2.07
N PRO A 193 16.41 -11.68 -1.60
CA PRO A 193 16.86 -10.51 -2.34
C PRO A 193 17.61 -10.87 -3.61
N GLU A 194 17.04 -10.60 -4.78
CA GLU A 194 17.71 -10.78 -6.07
C GLU A 194 17.91 -9.42 -6.76
N GLU A 195 19.11 -9.17 -7.29
CA GLU A 195 19.46 -7.89 -7.93
C GLU A 195 18.59 -7.55 -9.15
N GLN A 196 17.95 -8.54 -9.77
CA GLN A 196 17.09 -8.33 -10.93
C GLN A 196 15.87 -7.44 -10.64
N PHE A 197 15.49 -7.28 -9.37
CA PHE A 197 14.40 -6.37 -8.95
C PHE A 197 14.83 -4.90 -8.80
N LYS A 198 16.14 -4.59 -8.83
CA LYS A 198 16.69 -3.24 -8.53
C LYS A 198 16.61 -2.22 -9.68
N ARG A 199 16.05 -2.55 -10.85
CA ARG A 199 16.30 -1.77 -12.08
C ARG A 199 15.04 -1.24 -12.77
N SER A 200 14.34 -0.33 -12.10
CA SER A 200 13.37 0.53 -12.79
C SER A 200 13.63 1.97 -12.40
N SER A 201 14.22 2.74 -13.33
CA SER A 201 14.36 4.19 -13.25
C SER A 201 13.34 4.83 -14.17
N SER A 202 12.67 5.88 -13.70
CA SER A 202 11.78 6.69 -14.52
C SER A 202 12.52 7.95 -14.94
N THR A 203 12.38 8.34 -16.21
CA THR A 203 12.87 9.62 -16.75
C THR A 203 11.80 10.72 -16.70
N LEU A 204 10.61 10.42 -16.17
CA LEU A 204 9.49 11.36 -16.11
C LEU A 204 9.69 12.39 -15.01
N GLU A 205 9.24 13.61 -15.27
CA GLU A 205 9.29 14.68 -14.28
C GLU A 205 8.33 14.37 -13.11
N CYS A 206 8.89 14.39 -11.90
CA CYS A 206 8.11 14.27 -10.68
C CYS A 206 7.61 15.66 -10.20
N PRO A 207 6.28 15.90 -10.16
CA PRO A 207 5.74 17.18 -9.71
C PRO A 207 6.15 17.50 -8.27
N SER A 208 6.32 18.80 -7.97
CA SER A 208 6.91 19.28 -6.71
C SER A 208 6.26 18.72 -5.44
N LYS A 209 4.92 18.60 -5.38
CA LYS A 209 4.23 18.06 -4.21
C LYS A 209 4.58 16.59 -3.92
N HIS A 210 4.71 15.78 -4.97
CA HIS A 210 5.06 14.35 -4.85
C HIS A 210 6.53 14.21 -4.46
N ARG A 211 7.40 15.03 -5.05
CA ARG A 211 8.83 15.08 -4.71
C ARG A 211 9.07 15.45 -3.24
N LYS A 212 8.35 16.45 -2.72
CA LYS A 212 8.44 16.85 -1.30
C LYS A 212 8.05 15.71 -0.36
N MET A 213 6.93 15.04 -0.63
CA MET A 213 6.49 13.89 0.15
C MET A 213 7.48 12.72 0.05
N TYR A 214 8.03 12.46 -1.14
CA TYR A 214 9.05 11.43 -1.32
C TYR A 214 10.31 11.73 -0.51
N ALA A 215 10.78 12.99 -0.51
CA ALA A 215 11.91 13.41 0.31
C ALA A 215 11.66 13.20 1.81
N GLN A 216 10.46 13.50 2.29
CA GLN A 216 10.07 13.25 3.69
C GLN A 216 10.09 11.75 4.03
N LEU A 217 9.59 10.89 3.14
CA LEU A 217 9.66 9.43 3.32
C LEU A 217 11.11 8.93 3.32
N CYS A 218 11.96 9.45 2.42
CA CYS A 218 13.38 9.15 2.37
C CYS A 218 14.10 9.54 3.67
N GLU A 219 13.78 10.69 4.24
CA GLU A 219 14.33 11.13 5.54
C GLU A 219 13.96 10.16 6.66
N LEU A 220 12.69 9.78 6.77
CA LEU A 220 12.20 8.79 7.74
C LEU A 220 12.88 7.43 7.57
N ALA A 221 13.19 7.04 6.34
CA ALA A 221 13.87 5.79 6.02
C ALA A 221 15.40 5.85 6.13
N ARG A 222 15.96 7.04 6.37
CA ARG A 222 17.41 7.33 6.27
C ARG A 222 18.00 6.90 4.92
N TYR A 223 17.25 7.15 3.85
CA TYR A 223 17.61 6.80 2.49
C TYR A 223 18.05 8.03 1.70
N GLN A 224 19.18 7.93 0.99
CA GLN A 224 19.62 8.95 0.06
C GLN A 224 19.34 8.51 -1.38
N PRO A 225 18.36 9.11 -2.08
CA PRO A 225 18.08 8.79 -3.47
C PRO A 225 19.26 9.21 -4.36
N SER A 226 19.66 8.33 -5.27
CA SER A 226 20.58 8.68 -6.37
C SER A 226 19.77 9.39 -7.45
N TYR A 227 20.03 10.69 -7.65
CA TYR A 227 19.42 11.48 -8.73
C TYR A 227 20.29 11.47 -9.99
#